data_AF-A0ABD7IL96-F1
#
_entry.id   AF-A0ABD7IL96-F1
#
_cell.length_a   1.000
_cell.length_b   1.000
_cell.length_c   1.000
_cell.angle_alpha   90.00
_cell.angle_beta   90.00
_cell.angle_gamma   90.00
#
_symmetry.space_group_name_H-M   'P 1'
#
loop_
_entity.id
_entity.type
_entity.pdbx_description
1 polymer ?
#
loop_
_entity_poly.entity_id
_entity_poly.type
_entity_poly.pdbx_seq_one_letter_code
_entity_poly.pdbx_strand_id
1 'polypeptide(L)'
;MKTVTKQSFNLTTNPWIVVIDARTNQQKKVSLIELFQNAQYYRQLAGDMRTQDLAILRLLLAILTTVYTRYSAENQPYEWLIVNDELKVESVDEDYDTSKIKTELTQTWHDLYDSGHFSEIVTDYLQRHADQFDLFGDQPFYQVTASAYDAVVPESKSVARSKRTGKATGQVAVRQMNRRISESGNSVALFAPKVDETKNELSLAELARWLIMYQNYTGVTDKTKINNNEKFSNGAGWLYRLTPVFASGNTLFEILMLNLILVGDSENVLAVQQPVWEYPTVSDYLRERQRQQVPNNLAALYTTWSRFIHIEWDEHQRPTIYSAGIPMFDNEGALIEPMTLWHQDKKSSQFRPVTATIQSMSKAMWRNFGQYVNVYHRDDINGAGIVEWMDYLKSSGLVPADQQLRLASTVLISDGNSSSQMPATELYDDMRIQADVLFDESTANYWPLRIENVIQTTQKIGDGYYHFAATIGRIRNIDAKQFGQRHSAQFYAELNQPFKAWLASLTGNDDREAKISEWNHTLLQITLRAADTMMAASSPRDTRGIVELDNNNVAHQVNVFTANNQLRRLVFTELNGK
;
A
#
# COMPACT_ATOMS: atom_id res chain seq x y z
N MET A 1 17.85 -22.07 -42.56
CA MET A 1 17.16 -22.10 -41.25
C MET A 1 17.85 -21.11 -40.35
N LYS A 2 17.23 -19.95 -40.08
CA LYS A 2 17.71 -19.07 -39.00
C LYS A 2 17.33 -19.76 -37.68
N THR A 3 18.32 -20.16 -36.91
CA THR A 3 18.14 -20.58 -35.52
C THR A 3 17.50 -19.42 -34.78
N VAL A 4 16.19 -19.49 -34.52
CA VAL A 4 15.51 -18.56 -33.63
C VAL A 4 16.01 -18.92 -32.23
N THR A 5 17.00 -18.19 -31.73
CA THR A 5 17.38 -18.24 -30.31
C THR A 5 16.13 -17.96 -29.49
N LYS A 6 15.67 -18.95 -28.71
CA LYS A 6 14.55 -18.79 -27.76
C LYS A 6 14.97 -17.65 -26.82
N GLN A 7 14.26 -16.53 -26.88
CA GLN A 7 14.49 -15.40 -25.99
C GLN A 7 14.24 -15.88 -24.55
N SER A 8 15.09 -15.48 -23.60
CA SER A 8 14.91 -15.81 -22.18
C SER A 8 15.15 -14.58 -21.32
N PHE A 9 14.36 -14.45 -20.25
CA PHE A 9 14.54 -13.44 -19.23
C PHE A 9 13.97 -13.97 -17.93
N ASN A 10 14.83 -14.59 -17.14
CA ASN A 10 14.47 -15.26 -15.91
C ASN A 10 14.67 -14.33 -14.72
N LEU A 11 13.58 -13.99 -14.03
CA LEU A 11 13.58 -13.03 -12.92
C LEU A 11 14.42 -13.49 -11.71
N THR A 12 14.75 -14.79 -11.62
CA THR A 12 15.61 -15.34 -10.56
C THR A 12 17.06 -14.90 -10.70
N THR A 13 17.56 -14.77 -11.94
CA THR A 13 18.98 -14.56 -12.26
C THR A 13 19.24 -13.28 -13.05
N ASN A 14 18.30 -12.83 -13.90
CA ASN A 14 18.43 -11.58 -14.63
C ASN A 14 18.09 -10.37 -13.74
N PRO A 15 18.87 -9.28 -13.77
CA PRO A 15 18.57 -8.09 -12.97
C PRO A 15 17.32 -7.33 -13.44
N TRP A 16 16.35 -7.15 -12.55
CA TRP A 16 15.10 -6.44 -12.87
C TRP A 16 14.53 -5.61 -11.72
N ILE A 17 14.86 -5.94 -10.46
CA ILE A 17 14.40 -5.20 -9.29
C ILE A 17 15.33 -4.02 -9.07
N VAL A 18 14.79 -2.82 -8.91
CA VAL A 18 15.59 -1.62 -8.63
C VAL A 18 15.65 -1.40 -7.14
N VAL A 19 16.86 -1.29 -6.60
CA VAL A 19 17.14 -1.04 -5.18
C VAL A 19 18.08 0.14 -5.03
N ILE A 20 18.09 0.77 -3.84
CA ILE A 20 19.13 1.71 -3.45
C ILE A 20 20.17 0.98 -2.61
N ASP A 21 21.42 0.94 -3.05
CA ASP A 21 22.52 0.41 -2.24
C ASP A 21 22.75 1.32 -1.02
N ALA A 22 22.78 0.72 0.17
CA ALA A 22 22.81 1.46 1.43
C ALA A 22 24.14 2.20 1.66
N ARG A 23 25.25 1.73 1.06
CA ARG A 23 26.59 2.29 1.21
C ARG A 23 26.84 3.44 0.25
N THR A 24 26.43 3.27 -1.00
CA THR A 24 26.73 4.20 -2.09
C THR A 24 25.61 5.19 -2.39
N ASN A 25 24.39 4.93 -1.89
CA ASN A 25 23.17 5.65 -2.24
C ASN A 25 22.80 5.60 -3.73
N GLN A 26 23.43 4.69 -4.50
CA GLN A 26 23.18 4.57 -5.93
C GLN A 26 22.07 3.55 -6.20
N GLN A 27 21.34 3.78 -7.30
CA GLN A 27 20.41 2.79 -7.83
C GLN A 27 21.17 1.62 -8.43
N LYS A 28 20.71 0.41 -8.14
CA LYS A 28 21.21 -0.85 -8.70
C LYS A 28 20.03 -1.70 -9.15
N LYS A 29 20.19 -2.40 -10.28
CA LYS A 29 19.27 -3.47 -10.68
C LYS A 29 19.83 -4.80 -10.21
N VAL A 30 18.99 -5.62 -9.59
CA VAL A 30 19.35 -6.94 -9.05
C VAL A 30 18.30 -7.98 -9.44
N SER A 31 18.69 -9.27 -9.44
CA SER A 31 17.75 -10.38 -9.62
C SER A 31 17.08 -10.75 -8.29
N LEU A 32 16.12 -11.69 -8.28
CA LEU A 32 15.53 -12.18 -7.01
C LEU A 32 16.59 -12.85 -6.11
N ILE A 33 17.45 -13.71 -6.68
CA ILE A 33 18.51 -14.39 -5.90
C ILE A 33 19.47 -13.36 -5.30
N GLU A 34 19.98 -12.42 -6.12
CA GLU A 34 20.90 -11.37 -5.65
C GLU A 34 20.23 -10.47 -4.59
N LEU A 35 18.92 -10.21 -4.71
CA LEU A 35 18.17 -9.45 -3.73
C LEU A 35 18.16 -10.15 -2.37
N PHE A 36 17.75 -11.41 -2.30
CA PHE A 36 17.62 -12.12 -1.02
C PHE A 36 18.97 -12.38 -0.36
N GLN A 37 20.03 -12.63 -1.14
CA GLN A 37 21.40 -12.78 -0.63
C GLN A 37 21.98 -11.49 -0.01
N ASN A 38 21.49 -10.33 -0.42
CA ASN A 38 22.10 -9.03 -0.11
C ASN A 38 21.10 -8.00 0.45
N ALA A 39 19.93 -8.43 0.93
CA ALA A 39 18.84 -7.56 1.35
C ALA A 39 19.26 -6.57 2.46
N GLN A 40 20.21 -6.95 3.31
CA GLN A 40 20.80 -6.14 4.37
C GLN A 40 21.68 -4.99 3.85
N TYR A 41 22.15 -5.08 2.61
CA TYR A 41 22.96 -4.03 1.97
C TYR A 41 22.14 -3.07 1.11
N TYR A 42 20.84 -3.30 0.96
CA TYR A 42 19.93 -2.42 0.24
C TYR A 42 19.10 -1.62 1.23
N ARG A 43 18.90 -0.33 0.97
CA ARG A 43 18.07 0.52 1.83
C ARG A 43 16.58 0.29 1.60
N GLN A 44 16.17 0.20 0.35
CA GLN A 44 14.77 0.12 -0.07
C GLN A 44 14.66 -0.29 -1.55
N LEU A 45 13.48 -0.72 -1.95
CA LEU A 45 13.05 -0.75 -3.35
C LEU A 45 12.97 0.69 -3.90
N ALA A 46 13.28 0.86 -5.18
CA ALA A 46 13.29 2.15 -5.86
C ALA A 46 12.93 1.99 -7.34
N GLY A 47 11.83 1.31 -7.60
CA GLY A 47 11.24 1.15 -8.91
C GLY A 47 10.70 2.47 -9.48
N ASP A 48 9.89 2.34 -10.52
CA ASP A 48 9.39 3.49 -11.28
C ASP A 48 8.33 4.31 -10.50
N MET A 49 7.68 3.70 -9.51
CA MET A 49 6.61 4.28 -8.68
C MET A 49 6.58 3.60 -7.29
N ARG A 50 6.13 4.29 -6.24
CA ARG A 50 6.03 3.69 -4.89
C ARG A 50 5.02 2.54 -4.83
N THR A 51 3.94 2.66 -5.59
CA THR A 51 2.90 1.62 -5.73
C THR A 51 3.42 0.39 -6.47
N GLN A 52 4.37 0.57 -7.40
CA GLN A 52 5.12 -0.54 -8.01
C GLN A 52 5.99 -1.23 -6.96
N ASP A 53 6.71 -0.46 -6.13
CA ASP A 53 7.52 -1.00 -5.04
C ASP A 53 6.68 -1.80 -4.04
N LEU A 54 5.48 -1.34 -3.68
CA LEU A 54 4.58 -2.07 -2.79
C LEU A 54 4.10 -3.40 -3.40
N ALA A 55 3.78 -3.43 -4.69
CA ALA A 55 3.40 -4.67 -5.37
C ALA A 55 4.57 -5.67 -5.43
N ILE A 56 5.81 -5.17 -5.63
CA ILE A 56 7.03 -5.99 -5.58
C ILE A 56 7.30 -6.46 -4.15
N LEU A 57 7.15 -5.61 -3.13
CA LEU A 57 7.29 -5.99 -1.73
C LEU A 57 6.41 -7.19 -1.39
N ARG A 58 5.13 -7.17 -1.81
CA ARG A 58 4.21 -8.28 -1.59
C ARG A 58 4.58 -9.55 -2.34
N LEU A 59 5.13 -9.44 -3.56
CA LEU A 59 5.70 -10.58 -4.27
C LEU A 59 6.86 -11.21 -3.48
N LEU A 60 7.77 -10.38 -2.96
CA LEU A 60 8.90 -10.84 -2.15
C LEU A 60 8.43 -11.49 -0.86
N LEU A 61 7.44 -10.89 -0.17
CA LEU A 61 6.83 -11.48 1.02
C LEU A 61 6.12 -12.79 0.70
N ALA A 62 5.47 -12.93 -0.45
CA ALA A 62 4.86 -14.20 -0.85
C ALA A 62 5.91 -15.31 -0.96
N ILE A 63 7.07 -15.02 -1.56
CA ILE A 63 8.19 -15.98 -1.62
C ILE A 63 8.67 -16.34 -0.21
N LEU A 64 8.93 -15.33 0.63
CA LEU A 64 9.44 -15.53 2.00
C LEU A 64 8.46 -16.31 2.87
N THR A 65 7.18 -15.92 2.90
CA THR A 65 6.15 -16.62 3.67
C THR A 65 6.00 -18.05 3.17
N THR A 66 6.00 -18.29 1.86
CA THR A 66 5.95 -19.66 1.30
C THR A 66 7.12 -20.52 1.77
N VAL A 67 8.35 -19.99 1.75
CA VAL A 67 9.55 -20.73 2.15
C VAL A 67 9.60 -20.95 3.66
N TYR A 68 9.41 -19.89 4.45
CA TYR A 68 9.58 -19.94 5.90
C TYR A 68 8.39 -20.49 6.68
N THR A 69 7.26 -20.79 6.02
CA THR A 69 6.24 -21.69 6.58
C THR A 69 6.51 -23.16 6.30
N ARG A 70 7.57 -23.48 5.54
CA ARG A 70 7.96 -24.86 5.18
C ARG A 70 9.30 -25.26 5.77
N TYR A 71 10.23 -24.32 5.88
CA TYR A 71 11.60 -24.51 6.34
C TYR A 71 11.98 -23.51 7.43
N SER A 72 12.79 -23.95 8.39
CA SER A 72 13.38 -23.08 9.42
C SER A 72 14.52 -22.21 8.87
N ALA A 73 15.07 -21.34 9.72
CA ALA A 73 16.24 -20.52 9.40
C ALA A 73 17.48 -21.36 9.07
N GLU A 74 17.57 -22.59 9.59
CA GLU A 74 18.62 -23.58 9.38
C GLU A 74 18.40 -24.45 8.11
N ASN A 75 17.45 -24.07 7.26
CA ASN A 75 17.09 -24.77 6.03
C ASN A 75 16.53 -26.20 6.28
N GLN A 76 15.96 -26.45 7.46
CA GLN A 76 15.34 -27.76 7.78
C GLN A 76 13.83 -27.69 7.57
N PRO A 77 13.19 -28.67 6.89
CA PRO A 77 11.74 -28.72 6.82
C PRO A 77 11.14 -28.98 8.20
N TYR A 78 9.97 -28.43 8.48
CA TYR A 78 9.28 -28.71 9.76
C TYR A 78 8.74 -30.14 9.82
N GLU A 79 8.77 -30.75 11.02
CA GLU A 79 8.35 -32.14 11.23
C GLU A 79 6.87 -32.39 10.90
N TRP A 80 6.03 -31.36 11.01
CA TRP A 80 4.59 -31.42 10.73
C TRP A 80 4.26 -31.29 9.23
N LEU A 81 5.26 -31.27 8.36
CA LEU A 81 5.12 -31.18 6.92
C LEU A 81 5.82 -32.33 6.21
N ILE A 82 5.17 -32.84 5.16
CA ILE A 82 5.86 -33.60 4.11
C ILE A 82 6.05 -32.67 2.93
N VAL A 83 7.30 -32.42 2.57
CA VAL A 83 7.69 -31.55 1.46
C VAL A 83 8.43 -32.37 0.42
N ASN A 84 8.09 -32.18 -0.86
CA ASN A 84 8.67 -32.94 -1.96
C ASN A 84 9.98 -32.33 -2.50
N ASP A 85 10.54 -32.96 -3.54
CA ASP A 85 11.80 -32.53 -4.18
C ASP A 85 11.69 -31.16 -4.88
N GLU A 86 10.48 -30.71 -5.23
CA GLU A 86 10.21 -29.36 -5.71
C GLU A 86 9.95 -28.34 -4.58
N LEU A 87 10.20 -28.72 -3.33
CA LEU A 87 10.01 -27.87 -2.14
C LEU A 87 8.55 -27.43 -1.92
N LYS A 88 7.59 -28.22 -2.41
CA LYS A 88 6.15 -28.04 -2.22
C LYS A 88 5.61 -28.96 -1.13
N VAL A 89 4.65 -28.48 -0.36
CA VAL A 89 3.96 -29.29 0.65
C VAL A 89 3.07 -30.33 -0.03
N GLU A 90 3.29 -31.61 0.30
CA GLU A 90 2.44 -32.73 -0.13
C GLU A 90 1.33 -33.02 0.89
N SER A 91 1.66 -32.94 2.18
CA SER A 91 0.70 -33.14 3.27
C SER A 91 1.13 -32.41 4.54
N VAL A 92 0.14 -32.14 5.39
CA VAL A 92 0.28 -31.53 6.71
C VAL A 92 -0.15 -32.55 7.76
N ASP A 93 0.60 -32.66 8.86
CA ASP A 93 0.14 -33.41 10.04
C ASP A 93 -0.93 -32.60 10.77
N GLU A 94 -2.19 -32.91 10.51
CA GLU A 94 -3.35 -32.22 11.09
C GLU A 94 -3.49 -32.43 12.61
N ASP A 95 -2.85 -33.48 13.15
CA ASP A 95 -2.87 -33.80 14.59
C ASP A 95 -1.70 -33.14 15.35
N TYR A 96 -0.80 -32.44 14.65
CA TYR A 96 0.34 -31.77 15.27
C TYR A 96 -0.10 -30.59 16.15
N ASP A 97 0.61 -30.39 17.25
CA ASP A 97 0.29 -29.36 18.23
C ASP A 97 0.47 -27.96 17.65
N THR A 98 -0.65 -27.27 17.36
CA THR A 98 -0.65 -25.91 16.81
C THR A 98 0.14 -24.90 17.66
N SER A 99 0.27 -25.11 18.98
CA SER A 99 1.08 -24.24 19.84
C SER A 99 2.59 -24.43 19.59
N LYS A 100 3.01 -25.66 19.25
CA LYS A 100 4.39 -25.94 18.82
C LYS A 100 4.67 -25.33 17.46
N ILE A 101 3.75 -25.45 16.50
CA ILE A 101 3.89 -24.81 15.17
C ILE A 101 4.14 -23.31 15.34
N LYS A 102 3.31 -22.64 16.16
CA LYS A 102 3.51 -21.22 16.45
C LYS A 102 4.91 -20.96 17.03
N THR A 103 5.33 -21.74 18.01
CA THR A 103 6.66 -21.60 18.64
C THR A 103 7.80 -21.77 17.63
N GLU A 104 7.75 -22.78 16.76
CA GLU A 104 8.76 -23.04 15.73
C GLU A 104 8.84 -21.93 14.68
N LEU A 105 7.69 -21.39 14.25
CA LEU A 105 7.62 -20.27 13.30
C LEU A 105 8.10 -18.96 13.95
N THR A 106 7.77 -18.72 15.22
CA THR A 106 8.28 -17.58 16.01
C THR A 106 9.81 -17.66 16.14
N GLN A 107 10.33 -18.85 16.45
CA GLN A 107 11.77 -19.09 16.55
C GLN A 107 12.46 -18.86 15.19
N THR A 108 11.86 -19.33 14.10
CA THR A 108 12.38 -19.08 12.75
C THR A 108 12.44 -17.60 12.42
N TRP A 109 11.41 -16.82 12.76
CA TRP A 109 11.45 -15.38 12.60
C TRP A 109 12.58 -14.74 13.42
N HIS A 110 12.74 -15.18 14.68
CA HIS A 110 13.78 -14.70 15.58
C HIS A 110 15.19 -14.92 15.02
N ASP A 111 15.50 -16.16 14.62
CA ASP A 111 16.82 -16.56 14.15
C ASP A 111 17.20 -15.83 12.86
N LEU A 112 16.24 -15.63 11.95
CA LEU A 112 16.42 -14.79 10.77
C LEU A 112 16.74 -13.35 11.16
N TYR A 113 15.92 -12.75 12.04
CA TYR A 113 16.09 -11.35 12.43
C TYR A 113 17.44 -11.11 13.13
N ASP A 114 17.86 -12.01 14.02
CA ASP A 114 19.14 -11.95 14.73
C ASP A 114 20.34 -12.12 13.78
N SER A 115 20.25 -13.05 12.82
CA SER A 115 21.30 -13.26 11.81
C SER A 115 21.46 -12.07 10.85
N GLY A 116 20.42 -11.25 10.68
CA GLY A 116 20.44 -10.08 9.81
C GLY A 116 20.44 -10.40 8.31
N HIS A 117 20.18 -11.64 7.91
CA HIS A 117 20.08 -12.06 6.51
C HIS A 117 19.10 -13.22 6.31
N PHE A 118 18.72 -13.50 5.06
CA PHE A 118 17.93 -14.70 4.73
C PHE A 118 18.85 -15.91 4.53
N SER A 119 18.32 -17.09 4.82
CA SER A 119 19.00 -18.38 4.63
C SER A 119 18.94 -18.86 3.17
N GLU A 120 19.82 -19.81 2.83
CA GLU A 120 20.03 -20.27 1.44
C GLU A 120 18.79 -20.95 0.84
N ILE A 121 17.91 -21.52 1.66
CA ILE A 121 16.68 -22.19 1.22
C ILE A 121 15.78 -21.30 0.36
N VAL A 122 15.79 -19.98 0.58
CA VAL A 122 15.04 -19.02 -0.27
C VAL A 122 15.60 -19.03 -1.69
N THR A 123 16.92 -19.08 -1.83
CA THR A 123 17.57 -19.12 -3.15
C THR A 123 17.45 -20.49 -3.80
N ASP A 124 17.46 -21.58 -3.03
CA ASP A 124 17.21 -22.94 -3.53
C ASP A 124 15.79 -23.05 -4.07
N TYR A 125 14.80 -22.53 -3.33
CA TYR A 125 13.41 -22.43 -3.79
C TYR A 125 13.30 -21.70 -5.13
N LEU A 126 13.93 -20.52 -5.25
CA LEU A 126 13.92 -19.77 -6.51
C LEU A 126 14.60 -20.53 -7.65
N GLN A 127 15.68 -21.27 -7.39
CA GLN A 127 16.34 -22.09 -8.41
C GLN A 127 15.45 -23.24 -8.87
N ARG A 128 14.75 -23.93 -7.95
CA ARG A 128 13.78 -24.99 -8.29
C ARG A 128 12.58 -24.47 -9.06
N HIS A 129 12.18 -23.24 -8.79
CA HIS A 129 11.06 -22.59 -9.48
C HIS A 129 11.46 -21.70 -10.66
N ALA A 130 12.72 -21.73 -11.11
CA ALA A 130 13.22 -20.80 -12.11
C ALA A 130 12.37 -20.80 -13.40
N ASP A 131 11.85 -21.94 -13.82
CA ASP A 131 11.03 -22.06 -15.03
C ASP A 131 9.74 -21.23 -14.96
N GLN A 132 9.14 -21.08 -13.77
CA GLN A 132 7.93 -20.27 -13.59
C GLN A 132 8.22 -18.76 -13.51
N PHE A 133 9.50 -18.39 -13.35
CA PHE A 133 9.98 -17.01 -13.29
C PHE A 133 10.61 -16.52 -14.61
N ASP A 134 10.56 -17.31 -15.69
CA ASP A 134 10.96 -16.86 -17.03
C ASP A 134 9.82 -16.14 -17.76
N LEU A 135 10.05 -14.92 -18.25
CA LEU A 135 9.08 -14.16 -19.05
C LEU A 135 8.71 -14.86 -20.36
N PHE A 136 9.54 -15.78 -20.84
CA PHE A 136 9.38 -16.50 -22.11
C PHE A 136 9.28 -18.02 -21.94
N GLY A 137 9.13 -18.48 -20.70
CA GLY A 137 9.01 -19.91 -20.37
C GLY A 137 7.73 -20.54 -20.94
N ASP A 138 7.63 -21.86 -20.82
CA ASP A 138 6.45 -22.60 -21.29
C ASP A 138 5.19 -22.25 -20.46
N GLN A 139 5.39 -21.85 -19.20
CA GLN A 139 4.43 -21.11 -18.38
C GLN A 139 5.03 -19.73 -18.05
N PRO A 140 4.84 -18.73 -18.92
CA PRO A 140 5.55 -17.47 -18.78
C PRO A 140 5.13 -16.71 -17.52
N PHE A 141 6.10 -16.13 -16.81
CA PHE A 141 5.86 -15.45 -15.54
C PHE A 141 4.75 -14.39 -15.66
N TYR A 142 3.74 -14.50 -14.79
CA TYR A 142 2.59 -13.59 -14.69
C TYR A 142 1.77 -13.44 -15.98
N GLN A 143 1.87 -14.43 -16.86
CA GLN A 143 1.23 -14.49 -18.16
C GLN A 143 0.57 -15.85 -18.37
N VAL A 144 -0.18 -15.96 -19.45
CA VAL A 144 -0.73 -17.21 -19.96
C VAL A 144 -0.26 -17.43 -21.40
N THR A 145 -0.18 -18.68 -21.83
CA THR A 145 0.14 -19.01 -23.23
C THR A 145 -0.99 -18.57 -24.16
N ALA A 146 -0.68 -18.41 -25.46
CA ALA A 146 -1.70 -18.05 -26.45
C ALA A 146 -2.85 -19.08 -26.50
N SER A 147 -2.52 -20.37 -26.38
CA SER A 147 -3.51 -21.44 -26.37
C SER A 147 -4.39 -21.40 -25.12
N ALA A 148 -3.81 -21.17 -23.94
CA ALA A 148 -4.57 -21.03 -22.69
C ALA A 148 -5.47 -19.79 -22.71
N TYR A 149 -4.99 -18.67 -23.26
CA TYR A 149 -5.78 -17.46 -23.44
C TYR A 149 -6.96 -17.70 -24.40
N ASP A 150 -6.69 -18.24 -25.59
CA ASP A 150 -7.69 -18.48 -26.63
C ASP A 150 -8.75 -19.50 -26.21
N ALA A 151 -8.39 -20.46 -25.35
CA ALA A 151 -9.32 -21.44 -24.79
C ALA A 151 -10.43 -20.82 -23.92
N VAL A 152 -10.17 -19.66 -23.30
CA VAL A 152 -11.07 -19.07 -22.32
C VAL A 152 -11.72 -17.77 -22.78
N VAL A 153 -11.25 -17.10 -23.84
CA VAL A 153 -11.85 -15.84 -24.32
C VAL A 153 -12.87 -16.06 -25.45
N PRO A 154 -13.79 -15.12 -25.70
CA PRO A 154 -14.61 -15.15 -26.91
C PRO A 154 -13.75 -15.18 -28.18
N GLU A 155 -14.14 -15.94 -29.21
CA GLU A 155 -13.38 -16.03 -30.48
C GLU A 155 -13.11 -14.65 -31.10
N SER A 156 -14.04 -13.71 -30.93
CA SER A 156 -13.88 -12.31 -31.39
C SER A 156 -12.73 -11.54 -30.71
N LYS A 157 -12.14 -12.08 -29.64
CA LYS A 157 -11.07 -11.51 -28.83
C LYS A 157 -9.82 -12.40 -28.76
N SER A 158 -9.79 -13.52 -29.48
CA SER A 158 -8.67 -14.46 -29.46
C SER A 158 -7.45 -13.93 -30.22
N VAL A 159 -6.28 -14.39 -29.81
CA VAL A 159 -4.99 -14.15 -30.45
C VAL A 159 -4.98 -14.78 -31.84
N ALA A 160 -5.47 -16.02 -31.98
CA ALA A 160 -5.57 -16.71 -33.27
C ALA A 160 -6.41 -15.91 -34.29
N ARG A 161 -7.55 -15.34 -33.87
CA ARG A 161 -8.38 -14.50 -34.74
C ARG A 161 -7.68 -13.19 -35.11
N SER A 162 -6.95 -12.61 -34.18
CA SER A 162 -6.15 -11.40 -34.41
C SER A 162 -5.07 -11.65 -35.46
N LYS A 163 -4.33 -12.77 -35.36
CA LYS A 163 -3.33 -13.21 -36.35
C LYS A 163 -3.96 -13.47 -37.72
N ARG A 164 -5.10 -14.18 -37.77
CA ARG A 164 -5.80 -14.51 -39.02
C ARG A 164 -6.34 -13.29 -39.77
N THR A 165 -6.83 -12.29 -39.04
CA THR A 165 -7.54 -11.14 -39.63
C THR A 165 -6.71 -9.87 -39.72
N GLY A 166 -5.55 -9.82 -39.06
CA GLY A 166 -4.76 -8.60 -38.88
C GLY A 166 -5.44 -7.53 -38.01
N LYS A 167 -6.62 -7.83 -37.45
CA LYS A 167 -7.40 -6.90 -36.61
C LYS A 167 -7.40 -7.38 -35.17
N ALA A 168 -6.48 -6.85 -34.39
CA ALA A 168 -6.39 -7.21 -32.99
C ALA A 168 -7.45 -6.50 -32.15
N THR A 169 -8.05 -7.24 -31.22
CA THR A 169 -9.10 -6.77 -30.31
C THR A 169 -8.82 -7.26 -28.91
N GLY A 170 -9.16 -6.46 -27.90
CA GLY A 170 -8.91 -6.85 -26.49
C GLY A 170 -7.48 -6.65 -26.02
N GLN A 171 -6.77 -5.71 -26.64
CA GLN A 171 -5.41 -5.36 -26.27
C GLN A 171 -5.38 -4.25 -25.22
N VAL A 172 -4.30 -4.22 -24.45
CA VAL A 172 -3.92 -3.12 -23.58
C VAL A 172 -2.61 -2.57 -24.08
N ALA A 173 -2.51 -1.27 -24.27
CA ALA A 173 -1.26 -0.66 -24.71
C ALA A 173 -0.26 -0.60 -23.54
N VAL A 174 1.03 -0.77 -23.84
CA VAL A 174 2.11 -0.63 -22.84
C VAL A 174 2.00 0.68 -22.07
N ARG A 175 1.70 1.78 -22.76
CA ARG A 175 1.49 3.10 -22.14
C ARG A 175 0.32 3.17 -21.15
N GLN A 176 -0.67 2.28 -21.26
CA GLN A 176 -1.80 2.19 -20.32
C GLN A 176 -1.42 1.38 -19.07
N MET A 177 -0.48 0.44 -19.20
CA MET A 177 0.12 -0.26 -18.06
C MET A 177 1.16 0.62 -17.35
N ASN A 178 2.01 1.33 -18.10
CA ASN A 178 3.01 2.24 -17.59
C ASN A 178 2.38 3.51 -17.03
N ARG A 179 2.07 3.50 -15.73
CA ARG A 179 1.37 4.59 -15.03
C ARG A 179 2.20 5.88 -14.84
N ARG A 180 3.46 5.91 -15.29
CA ARG A 180 4.19 7.18 -15.48
C ARG A 180 3.61 8.02 -16.63
N ILE A 181 2.75 7.42 -17.46
CA ILE A 181 2.04 8.06 -18.55
C ILE A 181 0.54 8.01 -18.20
N SER A 182 -0.03 9.16 -17.84
CA SER A 182 -1.46 9.27 -17.52
C SER A 182 -2.28 9.44 -18.80
N GLU A 183 -2.47 8.36 -19.56
CA GLU A 183 -3.27 8.38 -20.79
C GLU A 183 -4.20 7.17 -20.95
N SER A 184 -5.27 7.37 -21.71
CA SER A 184 -6.23 6.33 -22.09
C SER A 184 -6.33 6.24 -23.62
N GLY A 185 -7.15 5.31 -24.12
CA GLY A 185 -7.47 5.29 -25.55
C GLY A 185 -8.14 6.58 -26.05
N ASN A 186 -8.74 7.36 -25.15
CA ASN A 186 -9.54 8.56 -25.47
C ASN A 186 -8.94 9.87 -24.93
N SER A 187 -7.89 9.81 -24.11
CA SER A 187 -7.27 10.98 -23.46
C SER A 187 -5.75 10.86 -23.56
N VAL A 188 -5.11 11.74 -24.34
CA VAL A 188 -3.65 11.74 -24.56
C VAL A 188 -2.95 12.53 -23.46
N ALA A 189 -1.83 12.00 -22.94
CA ALA A 189 -0.97 12.74 -22.03
C ALA A 189 -0.12 13.77 -22.81
N LEU A 190 -0.44 15.06 -22.66
CA LEU A 190 0.26 16.17 -23.33
C LEU A 190 1.68 16.40 -22.79
N PHE A 191 1.93 16.10 -21.51
CA PHE A 191 3.22 16.27 -20.84
C PHE A 191 3.74 14.92 -20.32
N ALA A 192 3.89 13.94 -21.22
CA ALA A 192 4.46 12.64 -20.88
C ALA A 192 6.00 12.71 -20.81
N PRO A 193 6.66 11.96 -19.92
CA PRO A 193 8.12 11.88 -19.85
C PRO A 193 8.75 11.10 -21.02
N LYS A 194 7.94 10.67 -22.00
CA LYS A 194 8.34 9.97 -23.22
C LYS A 194 7.68 10.63 -24.43
N VAL A 195 8.41 10.70 -25.54
CA VAL A 195 7.87 11.10 -26.85
C VAL A 195 6.94 10.02 -27.39
N ASP A 196 5.96 10.41 -28.21
CA ASP A 196 4.85 9.53 -28.64
C ASP A 196 5.32 8.22 -29.27
N GLU A 197 6.42 8.23 -30.02
CA GLU A 197 7.00 7.06 -30.68
C GLU A 197 7.47 6.00 -29.68
N THR A 198 7.92 6.42 -28.49
CA THR A 198 8.56 5.56 -27.48
C THR A 198 7.65 5.24 -26.28
N LYS A 199 6.42 5.77 -26.25
CA LYS A 199 5.46 5.55 -25.16
C LYS A 199 5.11 4.07 -24.96
N ASN A 200 5.22 3.26 -26.00
CA ASN A 200 4.95 1.82 -25.95
C ASN A 200 6.21 0.95 -25.84
N GLU A 201 7.38 1.54 -25.61
CA GLU A 201 8.64 0.81 -25.44
C GLU A 201 8.97 0.65 -23.95
N LEU A 202 9.35 -0.56 -23.55
CA LEU A 202 9.87 -0.90 -22.23
C LEU A 202 11.00 -1.92 -22.37
N SER A 203 12.01 -1.81 -21.52
CA SER A 203 12.94 -2.91 -21.31
C SER A 203 12.23 -4.11 -20.66
N LEU A 204 12.76 -5.33 -20.82
CA LEU A 204 12.20 -6.53 -20.18
C LEU A 204 12.12 -6.42 -18.65
N ALA A 205 13.14 -5.79 -18.05
CA ALA A 205 13.16 -5.48 -16.62
C ALA A 205 12.01 -4.54 -16.21
N GLU A 206 11.72 -3.50 -16.99
CA GLU A 206 10.56 -2.65 -16.73
C GLU A 206 9.24 -3.41 -16.94
N LEU A 207 9.14 -4.21 -18.01
CA LEU A 207 7.94 -4.98 -18.30
C LEU A 207 7.60 -5.93 -17.15
N ALA A 208 8.59 -6.62 -16.58
CA ALA A 208 8.40 -7.47 -15.39
C ALA A 208 7.76 -6.70 -14.23
N ARG A 209 8.30 -5.52 -13.89
CA ARG A 209 7.75 -4.67 -12.82
C ARG A 209 6.34 -4.16 -13.15
N TRP A 210 6.09 -3.76 -14.40
CA TRP A 210 4.78 -3.30 -14.84
C TRP A 210 3.73 -4.41 -14.91
N LEU A 211 4.11 -5.67 -15.20
CA LEU A 211 3.21 -6.82 -15.14
C LEU A 211 2.71 -7.05 -13.71
N ILE A 212 3.63 -7.08 -12.74
CA ILE A 212 3.30 -7.26 -11.31
C ILE A 212 2.40 -6.11 -10.81
N MET A 213 2.75 -4.87 -11.15
CA MET A 213 1.94 -3.71 -10.79
C MET A 213 0.57 -3.75 -11.46
N TYR A 214 0.49 -4.10 -12.74
CA TYR A 214 -0.77 -4.10 -13.47
C TYR A 214 -1.75 -5.14 -12.92
N GLN A 215 -1.30 -6.33 -12.51
CA GLN A 215 -2.18 -7.30 -11.84
C GLN A 215 -2.83 -6.73 -10.57
N ASN A 216 -2.09 -5.89 -9.82
CA ASN A 216 -2.54 -5.29 -8.56
C ASN A 216 -3.32 -3.98 -8.72
N TYR A 217 -3.02 -3.20 -9.77
CA TYR A 217 -3.54 -1.85 -10.01
C TYR A 217 -4.24 -1.67 -11.36
N THR A 218 -4.78 -2.77 -11.92
CA THR A 218 -5.61 -2.66 -13.11
C THR A 218 -6.92 -1.93 -12.77
N GLY A 219 -7.36 -1.08 -13.71
CA GLY A 219 -8.65 -0.40 -13.62
C GLY A 219 -9.77 -1.26 -14.21
N VAL A 220 -10.77 -0.61 -14.82
CA VAL A 220 -11.89 -1.30 -15.50
C VAL A 220 -11.97 -0.99 -17.00
N THR A 221 -10.91 -0.42 -17.56
CA THR A 221 -10.88 0.08 -18.95
C THR A 221 -10.75 -1.03 -20.00
N ASP A 222 -10.12 -2.15 -19.65
CA ASP A 222 -10.07 -3.31 -20.54
C ASP A 222 -11.45 -4.00 -20.56
N LYS A 223 -11.97 -4.26 -21.76
CA LYS A 223 -13.35 -4.74 -21.93
C LYS A 223 -13.46 -6.24 -22.17
N THR A 224 -12.35 -6.91 -22.40
CA THR A 224 -12.33 -8.35 -22.64
C THR A 224 -12.46 -9.09 -21.32
N LYS A 225 -13.29 -10.12 -21.30
CA LYS A 225 -13.44 -11.04 -20.18
C LYS A 225 -13.32 -12.45 -20.72
N ILE A 226 -12.94 -13.38 -19.86
CA ILE A 226 -13.10 -14.80 -20.17
C ILE A 226 -14.59 -15.14 -20.31
N ASN A 227 -14.88 -16.18 -21.08
CA ASN A 227 -16.14 -16.89 -21.05
C ASN A 227 -16.27 -17.54 -19.68
N ASN A 228 -17.33 -17.18 -18.96
CA ASN A 228 -17.64 -17.75 -17.66
C ASN A 228 -19.14 -18.09 -17.61
N ASN A 229 -19.49 -19.20 -16.96
CA ASN A 229 -20.88 -19.62 -16.82
C ASN A 229 -21.69 -18.56 -16.04
N GLU A 230 -21.08 -18.00 -15.00
CA GLU A 230 -21.66 -16.93 -14.20
C GLU A 230 -21.15 -15.55 -14.63
N LYS A 231 -22.05 -14.58 -14.65
CA LYS A 231 -21.70 -13.19 -14.97
C LYS A 231 -20.87 -12.59 -13.82
N PHE A 232 -19.73 -12.00 -14.16
CA PHE A 232 -18.90 -11.24 -13.22
C PHE A 232 -18.54 -9.86 -13.80
N SER A 233 -18.28 -8.89 -12.92
CA SER A 233 -17.76 -7.57 -13.29
C SER A 233 -16.25 -7.65 -13.57
N ASN A 234 -15.71 -6.76 -14.42
CA ASN A 234 -14.25 -6.71 -14.56
C ASN A 234 -13.71 -5.97 -13.34
N GLY A 235 -13.24 -6.72 -12.33
CA GLY A 235 -12.79 -6.14 -11.07
C GLY A 235 -11.50 -5.35 -11.23
N ALA A 236 -11.36 -4.28 -10.45
CA ALA A 236 -10.08 -3.64 -10.23
C ALA A 236 -9.09 -4.63 -9.57
N GLY A 237 -7.79 -4.40 -9.76
CA GLY A 237 -6.76 -5.18 -9.08
C GLY A 237 -6.86 -5.03 -7.55
N TRP A 238 -6.32 -6.02 -6.82
CA TRP A 238 -6.51 -6.10 -5.37
C TRP A 238 -6.07 -4.84 -4.62
N LEU A 239 -4.81 -4.42 -4.78
CA LEU A 239 -4.28 -3.22 -4.12
C LEU A 239 -4.96 -1.93 -4.55
N TYR A 240 -5.60 -1.89 -5.72
CA TYR A 240 -6.31 -0.68 -6.16
C TYR A 240 -7.58 -0.39 -5.37
N ARG A 241 -8.07 -1.38 -4.62
CA ARG A 241 -9.27 -1.31 -3.81
C ARG A 241 -8.98 -1.06 -2.32
N LEU A 242 -7.73 -0.79 -1.96
CA LEU A 242 -7.24 -0.74 -0.59
C LEU A 242 -6.46 0.56 -0.30
N THR A 243 -6.24 0.82 0.99
CA THR A 243 -5.29 1.84 1.47
C THR A 243 -4.22 1.14 2.30
N PRO A 244 -3.14 0.65 1.66
CA PRO A 244 -2.18 -0.19 2.35
C PRO A 244 -1.37 0.55 3.41
N VAL A 245 -1.05 -0.15 4.49
CA VAL A 245 -0.16 0.25 5.58
C VAL A 245 0.84 -0.89 5.78
N PHE A 246 2.11 -0.56 5.89
CA PHE A 246 3.17 -1.56 6.04
C PHE A 246 4.29 -0.99 6.91
N ALA A 247 5.06 -1.89 7.51
CA ALA A 247 6.24 -1.50 8.29
C ALA A 247 7.40 -1.12 7.35
N SER A 248 8.22 -0.17 7.76
CA SER A 248 9.41 0.26 7.05
C SER A 248 10.62 0.19 7.99
N GLY A 249 11.81 0.00 7.42
CA GLY A 249 13.07 -0.16 8.15
C GLY A 249 14.20 0.68 7.55
N ASN A 250 15.41 0.44 8.05
CA ASN A 250 16.63 1.08 7.56
C ASN A 250 17.24 0.32 6.37
N THR A 251 16.98 -0.99 6.28
CA THR A 251 17.39 -1.86 5.19
C THR A 251 16.19 -2.57 4.57
N LEU A 252 16.35 -3.10 3.37
CA LEU A 252 15.32 -3.91 2.71
C LEU A 252 15.09 -5.22 3.45
N PHE A 253 16.13 -5.78 4.09
CA PHE A 253 15.99 -6.92 5.00
C PHE A 253 15.04 -6.58 6.16
N GLU A 254 15.26 -5.47 6.88
CA GLU A 254 14.36 -5.05 7.97
C GLU A 254 12.94 -4.80 7.46
N ILE A 255 12.79 -4.15 6.30
CA ILE A 255 11.46 -3.94 5.68
C ILE A 255 10.77 -5.28 5.44
N LEU A 256 11.46 -6.27 4.89
CA LEU A 256 10.88 -7.59 4.63
C LEU A 256 10.54 -8.32 5.93
N MET A 257 11.46 -8.36 6.91
CA MET A 257 11.25 -9.05 8.19
C MET A 257 10.08 -8.48 8.99
N LEU A 258 9.98 -7.15 9.08
CA LEU A 258 8.89 -6.50 9.82
C LEU A 258 7.51 -6.72 9.16
N ASN A 259 7.47 -7.09 7.87
CA ASN A 259 6.23 -7.44 7.15
C ASN A 259 6.07 -8.94 6.89
N LEU A 260 7.00 -9.77 7.38
CA LEU A 260 6.96 -11.21 7.23
C LEU A 260 6.14 -11.83 8.37
N ILE A 261 4.84 -11.97 8.13
CA ILE A 261 3.92 -12.63 9.07
C ILE A 261 4.06 -14.15 8.88
N LEU A 262 4.71 -14.82 9.82
CA LEU A 262 4.79 -16.29 9.87
C LEU A 262 3.75 -16.88 10.82
N VAL A 263 3.45 -16.18 11.91
CA VAL A 263 2.45 -16.61 12.89
C VAL A 263 1.17 -15.81 12.67
N GLY A 264 0.14 -16.48 12.14
CA GLY A 264 -1.19 -15.91 11.92
C GLY A 264 -2.18 -16.28 13.01
N ASP A 265 -3.44 -15.90 12.78
CA ASP A 265 -4.57 -16.31 13.62
C ASP A 265 -4.67 -17.84 13.71
N SER A 266 -5.05 -18.36 14.88
CA SER A 266 -5.10 -19.79 15.18
C SER A 266 -5.88 -20.63 14.16
N GLU A 267 -6.89 -20.05 13.51
CA GLU A 267 -7.71 -20.75 12.52
C GLU A 267 -6.95 -21.09 11.22
N ASN A 268 -5.86 -20.39 10.91
CA ASN A 268 -5.13 -20.53 9.65
C ASN A 268 -3.68 -21.01 9.83
N VAL A 269 -3.28 -21.46 11.01
CA VAL A 269 -1.89 -21.91 11.29
C VAL A 269 -1.47 -23.08 10.38
N LEU A 270 -2.42 -23.95 10.00
CA LEU A 270 -2.17 -25.08 9.11
C LEU A 270 -2.40 -24.74 7.62
N ALA A 271 -2.76 -23.49 7.28
CA ALA A 271 -3.02 -23.11 5.90
C ALA A 271 -1.73 -23.11 5.07
N VAL A 272 -1.65 -24.02 4.10
CA VAL A 272 -0.51 -24.12 3.19
C VAL A 272 -0.45 -22.88 2.30
N GLN A 273 0.67 -22.17 2.36
CA GLN A 273 0.95 -21.03 1.50
C GLN A 273 1.11 -21.50 0.05
N GLN A 274 0.34 -20.92 -0.88
CA GLN A 274 0.36 -21.31 -2.28
C GLN A 274 0.34 -20.08 -3.20
N PRO A 275 1.50 -19.58 -3.64
CA PRO A 275 1.56 -18.49 -4.59
C PRO A 275 1.13 -18.95 -5.99
N VAL A 276 0.75 -18.00 -6.84
CA VAL A 276 0.16 -18.27 -8.16
C VAL A 276 1.02 -19.15 -9.08
N TRP A 277 2.36 -19.10 -8.96
CA TRP A 277 3.27 -19.91 -9.77
C TRP A 277 3.38 -21.37 -9.32
N GLU A 278 2.83 -21.73 -8.16
CA GLU A 278 2.86 -23.13 -7.70
C GLU A 278 1.65 -23.95 -8.16
N TYR A 279 0.64 -23.31 -8.75
CA TYR A 279 -0.49 -24.02 -9.37
C TYR A 279 0.02 -24.90 -10.53
N PRO A 280 -0.44 -26.17 -10.64
CA PRO A 280 0.06 -27.07 -11.69
C PRO A 280 -0.23 -26.53 -13.11
N THR A 281 -1.41 -25.95 -13.30
CA THR A 281 -1.79 -25.29 -14.55
C THR A 281 -2.57 -23.99 -14.30
N VAL A 282 -2.53 -23.10 -15.28
CA VAL A 282 -3.37 -21.88 -15.34
C VAL A 282 -4.86 -22.22 -15.22
N SER A 283 -5.29 -23.37 -15.74
CA SER A 283 -6.68 -23.83 -15.63
C SER A 283 -7.06 -24.20 -14.21
N ASP A 284 -6.13 -24.73 -13.41
CA ASP A 284 -6.36 -25.02 -11.99
C ASP A 284 -6.52 -23.72 -11.21
N TYR A 285 -5.62 -22.76 -11.46
CA TYR A 285 -5.72 -21.42 -10.89
C TYR A 285 -7.04 -20.73 -11.26
N LEU A 286 -7.48 -20.86 -12.53
CA LEU A 286 -8.76 -20.29 -12.96
C LEU A 286 -9.95 -20.87 -12.19
N ARG A 287 -9.96 -22.19 -11.94
CA ARG A 287 -11.04 -22.83 -11.18
C ARG A 287 -11.11 -22.29 -9.75
N GLU A 288 -9.97 -22.05 -9.10
CA GLU A 288 -9.94 -21.37 -7.80
C GLU A 288 -10.48 -19.94 -7.89
N ARG A 289 -10.11 -19.18 -8.93
CA ARG A 289 -10.68 -17.82 -9.15
C ARG A 289 -12.19 -17.82 -9.35
N GLN A 290 -12.71 -18.82 -10.05
CA GLN A 290 -14.15 -18.95 -10.31
C GLN A 290 -14.96 -19.22 -9.04
N ARG A 291 -14.35 -19.73 -7.95
CA ARG A 291 -15.02 -19.84 -6.65
C ARG A 291 -15.28 -18.48 -6.00
N GLN A 292 -14.54 -17.43 -6.40
CA GLN A 292 -14.62 -16.09 -5.83
C GLN A 292 -14.52 -16.03 -4.30
N GLN A 293 -13.79 -16.98 -3.72
CA GLN A 293 -13.49 -17.03 -2.30
C GLN A 293 -12.17 -16.30 -2.03
N VAL A 294 -12.12 -15.56 -0.94
CA VAL A 294 -10.88 -14.97 -0.43
C VAL A 294 -9.95 -16.12 -0.05
N PRO A 295 -8.67 -16.13 -0.49
CA PRO A 295 -7.74 -17.17 -0.10
C PRO A 295 -7.51 -17.16 1.42
N ASN A 296 -7.26 -18.34 1.98
CA ASN A 296 -6.94 -18.50 3.40
C ASN A 296 -5.42 -18.41 3.70
N ASN A 297 -4.59 -18.07 2.70
CA ASN A 297 -3.15 -17.92 2.86
C ASN A 297 -2.63 -16.63 2.19
N LEU A 298 -1.55 -16.06 2.75
CA LEU A 298 -0.99 -14.77 2.34
C LEU A 298 -0.31 -14.84 0.99
N ALA A 299 0.40 -15.93 0.68
CA ALA A 299 1.08 -16.07 -0.60
C ALA A 299 0.12 -16.01 -1.80
N ALA A 300 -1.04 -16.67 -1.70
CA ALA A 300 -2.10 -16.58 -2.70
C ALA A 300 -2.71 -15.17 -2.79
N LEU A 301 -2.94 -14.51 -1.66
CA LEU A 301 -3.47 -13.14 -1.62
C LEU A 301 -2.51 -12.15 -2.29
N TYR A 302 -1.22 -12.24 -1.97
CA TYR A 302 -0.17 -11.34 -2.43
C TYR A 302 0.14 -11.50 -3.93
N THR A 303 -0.18 -12.66 -4.49
CA THR A 303 0.11 -13.02 -5.89
C THR A 303 -1.14 -13.17 -6.76
N THR A 304 -2.32 -12.80 -6.24
CA THR A 304 -3.58 -12.88 -6.97
C THR A 304 -3.57 -12.03 -8.25
N TRP A 305 -3.85 -12.67 -9.37
CA TRP A 305 -4.08 -12.03 -10.67
C TRP A 305 -5.50 -11.52 -10.80
N SER A 306 -5.63 -10.35 -11.43
CA SER A 306 -6.91 -9.76 -11.85
C SER A 306 -7.18 -9.97 -13.34
N ARG A 307 -6.14 -10.31 -14.11
CA ARG A 307 -6.20 -10.52 -15.57
C ARG A 307 -5.43 -11.76 -15.98
N PHE A 308 -5.92 -12.42 -17.03
CA PHE A 308 -5.07 -13.24 -17.89
C PHE A 308 -4.42 -12.33 -18.92
N ILE A 309 -3.09 -12.38 -18.98
CA ILE A 309 -2.27 -11.55 -19.84
C ILE A 309 -1.48 -12.46 -20.76
N HIS A 310 -1.55 -12.22 -22.06
CA HIS A 310 -0.72 -12.89 -23.05
C HIS A 310 0.04 -11.84 -23.87
N ILE A 311 1.33 -12.08 -24.11
CA ILE A 311 2.18 -11.15 -24.86
C ILE A 311 2.72 -11.84 -26.11
N GLU A 312 2.41 -11.25 -27.26
CA GLU A 312 3.05 -11.57 -28.54
C GLU A 312 4.18 -10.59 -28.82
N TRP A 313 5.27 -11.07 -29.40
CA TRP A 313 6.45 -10.27 -29.70
C TRP A 313 6.64 -10.17 -31.21
N ASP A 314 6.84 -8.96 -31.72
CA ASP A 314 7.15 -8.76 -33.15
C ASP A 314 8.64 -8.95 -33.45
N GLU A 315 9.02 -8.83 -34.73
CA GLU A 315 10.42 -8.97 -35.18
C GLU A 315 11.39 -7.94 -34.56
N HIS A 316 10.86 -6.85 -34.01
CA HIS A 316 11.61 -5.80 -33.34
C HIS A 316 11.51 -5.90 -31.80
N GLN A 317 11.01 -7.01 -31.28
CA GLN A 317 10.80 -7.26 -29.84
C GLN A 317 9.85 -6.26 -29.17
N ARG A 318 8.89 -5.72 -29.92
CA ARG A 318 7.84 -4.87 -29.36
C ARG A 318 6.68 -5.75 -28.89
N PRO A 319 6.20 -5.56 -27.64
CA PRO A 319 5.15 -6.40 -27.09
C PRO A 319 3.78 -5.96 -27.57
N THR A 320 2.96 -6.95 -27.91
CA THR A 320 1.53 -6.83 -28.15
C THR A 320 0.80 -7.56 -27.02
N ILE A 321 0.17 -6.80 -26.13
CA ILE A 321 -0.43 -7.34 -24.89
C ILE A 321 -1.92 -7.56 -25.08
N TYR A 322 -2.35 -8.82 -24.94
CA TYR A 322 -3.74 -9.23 -24.83
C TYR A 322 -4.09 -9.37 -23.35
N SER A 323 -5.25 -8.84 -22.95
CA SER A 323 -5.70 -8.87 -21.56
C SER A 323 -7.16 -9.25 -21.47
N ALA A 324 -7.48 -10.18 -20.56
CA ALA A 324 -8.84 -10.59 -20.26
C ALA A 324 -9.10 -10.60 -18.74
N GLY A 325 -10.20 -9.96 -18.32
CA GLY A 325 -10.74 -10.06 -16.98
C GLY A 325 -11.03 -11.49 -16.56
N ILE A 326 -10.62 -11.86 -15.34
CA ILE A 326 -11.02 -13.11 -14.65
C ILE A 326 -11.79 -12.77 -13.37
N PRO A 327 -12.61 -13.71 -12.82
CA PRO A 327 -13.34 -13.46 -11.58
C PRO A 327 -12.44 -13.05 -10.42
N MET A 328 -12.95 -12.10 -9.63
CA MET A 328 -12.28 -11.58 -8.44
C MET A 328 -13.18 -11.78 -7.22
N PHE A 329 -12.62 -12.20 -6.09
CA PHE A 329 -13.33 -12.20 -4.79
C PHE A 329 -13.59 -10.77 -4.31
N ASP A 330 -14.57 -10.64 -3.41
CA ASP A 330 -14.86 -9.37 -2.77
C ASP A 330 -13.78 -9.01 -1.72
N ASN A 331 -13.65 -7.72 -1.42
CA ASN A 331 -12.81 -7.23 -0.33
C ASN A 331 -13.61 -7.04 0.96
N GLU A 332 -14.93 -7.26 0.96
CA GLU A 332 -15.75 -7.29 2.16
C GLU A 332 -15.38 -8.52 3.02
N GLY A 333 -15.09 -8.28 4.31
CA GLY A 333 -14.73 -9.34 5.26
C GLY A 333 -13.39 -10.04 5.02
N ALA A 334 -12.55 -9.53 4.11
CA ALA A 334 -11.27 -10.16 3.75
C ALA A 334 -10.15 -9.87 4.77
N LEU A 335 -10.39 -10.17 6.05
CA LEU A 335 -9.52 -9.82 7.18
C LEU A 335 -8.14 -10.49 7.15
N ILE A 336 -7.93 -11.49 6.30
CA ILE A 336 -6.60 -12.05 6.03
C ILE A 336 -5.62 -11.01 5.48
N GLU A 337 -6.10 -9.94 4.84
CA GLU A 337 -5.25 -8.87 4.32
C GLU A 337 -4.66 -8.03 5.48
N PRO A 338 -3.35 -8.17 5.76
CA PRO A 338 -2.77 -7.59 6.97
C PRO A 338 -2.38 -6.12 6.77
N MET A 339 -2.26 -5.65 5.53
CA MET A 339 -1.82 -4.29 5.25
C MET A 339 -3.00 -3.31 5.15
N THR A 340 -4.23 -3.66 5.57
CA THR A 340 -5.42 -2.83 5.33
C THR A 340 -6.11 -2.42 6.61
N LEU A 341 -6.54 -1.17 6.69
CA LEU A 341 -7.44 -0.69 7.73
C LEU A 341 -8.89 -1.03 7.41
N TRP A 342 -9.64 -1.44 8.43
CA TRP A 342 -11.01 -1.89 8.30
C TRP A 342 -11.97 -1.04 9.13
N HIS A 343 -13.16 -0.83 8.60
CA HIS A 343 -14.28 -0.27 9.35
C HIS A 343 -15.51 -1.13 9.12
N GLN A 344 -16.35 -1.27 10.14
CA GLN A 344 -17.61 -1.96 9.99
C GLN A 344 -18.62 -1.08 9.23
N ASP A 345 -19.15 -1.60 8.12
CA ASP A 345 -20.23 -0.95 7.41
C ASP A 345 -21.53 -1.03 8.22
N LYS A 346 -22.16 0.12 8.46
CA LYS A 346 -23.36 0.20 9.30
C LYS A 346 -24.59 -0.53 8.74
N LYS A 347 -24.62 -0.85 7.44
CA LYS A 347 -25.77 -1.48 6.79
C LYS A 347 -25.59 -2.98 6.66
N SER A 348 -24.41 -3.45 6.23
CA SER A 348 -24.13 -4.88 6.10
C SER A 348 -23.59 -5.52 7.39
N SER A 349 -23.13 -4.71 8.35
CA SER A 349 -22.38 -5.15 9.54
C SER A 349 -21.08 -5.89 9.20
N GLN A 350 -20.65 -5.85 7.94
CA GLN A 350 -19.42 -6.46 7.45
C GLN A 350 -18.27 -5.46 7.47
N PHE A 351 -17.05 -5.95 7.65
CA PHE A 351 -15.86 -5.11 7.55
C PHE A 351 -15.56 -4.75 6.10
N ARG A 352 -15.29 -3.48 5.86
CA ARG A 352 -14.87 -2.94 4.57
C ARG A 352 -13.55 -2.18 4.69
N PRO A 353 -12.73 -2.22 3.64
CA PRO A 353 -11.45 -1.51 3.67
C PRO A 353 -11.68 -0.01 3.67
N VAL A 354 -10.88 0.72 4.44
CA VAL A 354 -10.79 2.18 4.36
C VAL A 354 -10.16 2.53 3.01
N THR A 355 -10.82 3.38 2.22
CA THR A 355 -10.36 3.76 0.89
C THR A 355 -9.96 5.24 0.85
N ALA A 356 -8.80 5.53 0.26
CA ALA A 356 -8.37 6.91 0.05
C ALA A 356 -9.04 7.51 -1.19
N THR A 357 -9.39 8.78 -1.10
CA THR A 357 -9.94 9.56 -2.21
C THR A 357 -9.04 10.76 -2.51
N ILE A 358 -9.31 11.50 -3.59
CA ILE A 358 -8.56 12.71 -3.92
C ILE A 358 -8.57 13.71 -2.74
N GLN A 359 -9.65 13.77 -1.95
CA GLN A 359 -9.70 14.62 -0.76
C GLN A 359 -8.71 14.20 0.33
N SER A 360 -8.33 12.92 0.39
CA SER A 360 -7.34 12.39 1.34
C SER A 360 -5.94 12.95 1.13
N MET A 361 -5.59 13.44 -0.07
CA MET A 361 -4.26 13.99 -0.38
C MET A 361 -3.82 15.15 0.53
N SER A 362 -4.77 15.86 1.12
CA SER A 362 -4.50 17.00 2.01
C SER A 362 -4.33 16.62 3.48
N LYS A 363 -4.45 15.34 3.82
CA LYS A 363 -4.43 14.85 5.20
C LYS A 363 -3.23 13.93 5.39
N ALA A 364 -2.31 14.35 6.25
CA ALA A 364 -1.21 13.51 6.67
C ALA A 364 -1.70 12.33 7.52
N MET A 365 -1.02 11.19 7.42
CA MET A 365 -1.27 9.91 8.08
C MET A 365 -1.49 10.07 9.58
N TRP A 366 -0.63 10.84 10.25
CA TRP A 366 -0.72 11.09 11.69
C TRP A 366 -2.06 11.69 12.13
N ARG A 367 -2.78 12.41 11.24
CA ARG A 367 -4.09 12.99 11.57
C ARG A 367 -5.20 11.95 11.69
N ASN A 368 -4.95 10.73 11.22
CA ASN A 368 -5.85 9.60 11.33
C ASN A 368 -5.25 8.51 12.23
N PHE A 369 -4.40 8.88 13.20
CA PHE A 369 -3.71 7.92 14.09
C PHE A 369 -4.64 6.87 14.68
N GLY A 370 -5.78 7.28 15.26
CA GLY A 370 -6.80 6.35 15.79
C GLY A 370 -7.50 5.44 14.78
N GLN A 371 -7.20 5.53 13.48
CA GLN A 371 -7.60 4.52 12.49
C GLN A 371 -6.56 3.41 12.35
N TYR A 372 -5.27 3.72 12.55
CA TYR A 372 -4.17 2.75 12.47
C TYR A 372 -4.00 1.97 13.77
N VAL A 373 -4.38 2.58 14.88
CA VAL A 373 -4.31 2.01 16.24
C VAL A 373 -5.70 2.07 16.84
N ASN A 374 -6.22 0.96 17.36
CA ASN A 374 -7.53 0.93 18.00
C ASN A 374 -7.49 1.56 19.41
N VAL A 375 -7.27 2.88 19.47
CA VAL A 375 -7.03 3.64 20.72
C VAL A 375 -8.20 3.64 21.69
N TYR A 376 -9.39 3.25 21.24
CA TYR A 376 -10.62 3.21 22.03
C TYR A 376 -11.11 1.78 22.30
N HIS A 377 -10.35 0.75 21.87
CA HIS A 377 -10.72 -0.66 21.95
C HIS A 377 -12.16 -0.93 21.47
N ARG A 378 -12.53 -0.32 20.34
CA ARG A 378 -13.87 -0.50 19.76
C ARG A 378 -13.93 -1.74 18.90
N ASP A 379 -15.03 -2.47 19.00
CA ASP A 379 -15.28 -3.67 18.20
C ASP A 379 -15.63 -3.34 16.73
N ASP A 380 -16.00 -2.10 16.42
CA ASP A 380 -16.42 -1.64 15.08
C ASP A 380 -15.26 -1.20 14.16
N ILE A 381 -14.03 -1.22 14.70
CA ILE A 381 -12.78 -0.92 13.99
C ILE A 381 -11.88 -2.12 14.09
N ASN A 382 -11.38 -2.58 12.94
CA ASN A 382 -10.28 -3.53 12.94
C ASN A 382 -9.03 -2.85 12.38
N GLY A 383 -7.94 -2.90 13.16
CA GLY A 383 -6.66 -2.34 12.76
C GLY A 383 -6.11 -3.05 11.54
N ALA A 384 -4.99 -2.55 11.00
CA ALA A 384 -4.24 -3.34 10.04
C ALA A 384 -3.57 -4.51 10.76
N GLY A 385 -3.73 -5.74 10.28
CA GLY A 385 -3.08 -6.93 10.85
C GLY A 385 -1.55 -6.81 10.95
N ILE A 386 -0.91 -5.94 10.16
CA ILE A 386 0.51 -5.62 10.30
C ILE A 386 0.84 -4.89 11.63
N VAL A 387 -0.10 -4.11 12.16
CA VAL A 387 0.05 -3.43 13.45
C VAL A 387 -0.09 -4.44 14.58
N GLU A 388 -1.02 -5.38 14.47
CA GLU A 388 -1.16 -6.52 15.39
C GLU A 388 0.07 -7.42 15.35
N TRP A 389 0.63 -7.66 14.16
CA TRP A 389 1.88 -8.39 14.00
C TRP A 389 3.06 -7.71 14.72
N MET A 390 3.20 -6.39 14.59
CA MET A 390 4.24 -5.65 15.30
C MET A 390 4.05 -5.68 16.82
N ASP A 391 2.81 -5.66 17.30
CA ASP A 391 2.49 -5.83 18.73
C ASP A 391 2.88 -7.23 19.21
N TYR A 392 2.58 -8.26 18.41
CA TYR A 392 3.02 -9.63 18.65
C TYR A 392 4.55 -9.74 18.73
N LEU A 393 5.28 -9.11 17.81
CA LEU A 393 6.74 -9.08 17.82
C LEU A 393 7.30 -8.42 19.09
N LYS A 394 6.69 -7.31 19.54
CA LYS A 394 7.09 -6.63 20.78
C LYS A 394 6.79 -7.50 22.01
N SER A 395 5.55 -7.97 22.16
CA SER A 395 5.10 -8.75 23.31
C SER A 395 5.82 -10.11 23.44
N SER A 396 6.26 -10.68 22.31
CA SER A 396 7.09 -11.89 22.27
C SER A 396 8.58 -11.62 22.52
N GLY A 397 9.00 -10.37 22.74
CA GLY A 397 10.40 -9.99 22.97
C GLY A 397 11.29 -10.06 21.71
N LEU A 398 10.70 -10.21 20.53
CA LEU A 398 11.40 -10.30 19.26
C LEU A 398 11.83 -8.92 18.72
N VAL A 399 11.06 -7.89 19.07
CA VAL A 399 11.38 -6.49 18.80
C VAL A 399 11.57 -5.76 20.13
N PRO A 400 12.70 -5.07 20.35
CA PRO A 400 12.92 -4.27 21.55
C PRO A 400 11.82 -3.23 21.77
N ALA A 401 11.45 -3.02 23.04
CA ALA A 401 10.45 -2.02 23.41
C ALA A 401 10.84 -0.61 22.93
N ASP A 402 12.14 -0.30 22.92
CA ASP A 402 12.65 1.00 22.51
C ASP A 402 12.85 1.16 20.99
N GLN A 403 12.56 0.11 20.20
CA GLN A 403 12.70 0.14 18.74
C GLN A 403 11.81 1.22 18.11
N GLN A 404 12.40 2.03 17.24
CA GLN A 404 11.68 3.02 16.43
C GLN A 404 10.99 2.32 15.26
N LEU A 405 9.68 2.16 15.35
CA LEU A 405 8.86 1.62 14.29
C LEU A 405 8.54 2.72 13.28
N ARG A 406 8.63 2.40 11.98
CA ARG A 406 8.15 3.27 10.91
C ARG A 406 6.98 2.61 10.22
N LEU A 407 5.82 3.26 10.28
CA LEU A 407 4.65 2.89 9.49
C LEU A 407 4.60 3.74 8.25
N ALA A 408 4.38 3.12 7.10
CA ALA A 408 4.25 3.80 5.82
C ALA A 408 2.94 3.39 5.13
N SER A 409 2.40 4.31 4.34
CA SER A 409 1.25 4.06 3.47
C SER A 409 1.57 4.50 2.05
N THR A 410 1.13 3.72 1.07
CA THR A 410 1.31 4.01 -0.35
C THR A 410 0.05 3.65 -1.11
N VAL A 411 -0.58 4.63 -1.76
CA VAL A 411 -1.89 4.46 -2.38
C VAL A 411 -1.90 5.03 -3.80
N LEU A 412 -2.47 4.27 -4.73
CA LEU A 412 -2.85 4.79 -6.05
C LEU A 412 -4.34 5.16 -6.01
N ILE A 413 -4.64 6.44 -6.16
CA ILE A 413 -6.01 6.96 -6.05
C ILE A 413 -6.61 7.08 -7.45
N SER A 414 -7.83 6.56 -7.62
CA SER A 414 -8.57 6.72 -8.87
C SER A 414 -9.13 8.14 -9.05
N ASP A 415 -9.43 8.51 -10.29
CA ASP A 415 -10.13 9.75 -10.65
C ASP A 415 -11.59 9.81 -10.15
N GLY A 416 -12.08 8.75 -9.51
CA GLY A 416 -13.46 8.61 -9.04
C GLY A 416 -14.47 8.32 -10.15
N ASN A 417 -14.03 8.19 -11.41
CA ASN A 417 -14.91 7.85 -12.51
C ASN A 417 -15.16 6.33 -12.53
N SER A 418 -16.36 5.93 -12.11
CA SER A 418 -16.76 4.52 -12.02
C SER A 418 -16.62 3.73 -13.34
N SER A 419 -16.64 4.40 -14.49
CA SER A 419 -16.56 3.77 -15.81
C SER A 419 -15.14 3.44 -16.27
N SER A 420 -14.10 4.02 -15.64
CA SER A 420 -12.70 3.80 -16.03
C SER A 420 -11.79 3.50 -14.83
N GLN A 421 -12.02 4.18 -13.70
CA GLN A 421 -11.18 4.19 -12.52
C GLN A 421 -9.72 4.43 -12.92
N MET A 422 -9.47 5.50 -13.68
CA MET A 422 -8.10 5.81 -14.10
C MET A 422 -7.29 6.29 -12.90
N PRO A 423 -6.02 5.88 -12.76
CA PRO A 423 -5.15 6.45 -11.74
C PRO A 423 -5.04 7.96 -11.90
N ALA A 424 -5.33 8.70 -10.85
CA ALA A 424 -5.24 10.16 -10.81
C ALA A 424 -3.98 10.64 -10.09
N THR A 425 -3.61 9.99 -8.99
CA THR A 425 -2.42 10.36 -8.22
C THR A 425 -1.87 9.17 -7.43
N GLU A 426 -0.57 9.19 -7.17
CA GLU A 426 0.07 8.39 -6.13
C GLU A 426 0.20 9.24 -4.87
N LEU A 427 -0.06 8.64 -3.70
CA LEU A 427 0.11 9.24 -2.38
C LEU A 427 1.06 8.36 -1.57
N TYR A 428 2.05 8.98 -0.92
CA TYR A 428 2.93 8.34 0.04
C TYR A 428 2.92 9.15 1.33
N ASP A 429 2.81 8.47 2.46
CA ASP A 429 3.01 9.09 3.77
C ASP A 429 3.58 8.08 4.77
N ASP A 430 4.13 8.61 5.87
CA ASP A 430 4.79 7.83 6.89
C ASP A 430 4.68 8.48 8.28
N MET A 431 4.83 7.67 9.31
CA MET A 431 5.04 8.12 10.68
C MET A 431 6.04 7.22 11.39
N ARG A 432 6.74 7.78 12.38
CA ARG A 432 7.68 7.07 13.24
C ARG A 432 7.24 7.19 14.68
N ILE A 433 7.32 6.09 15.40
CA ILE A 433 6.89 5.98 16.79
C ILE A 433 7.62 4.81 17.44
N GLN A 434 8.00 4.95 18.71
CA GLN A 434 8.60 3.85 19.46
C GLN A 434 7.59 2.74 19.73
N ALA A 435 8.01 1.47 19.68
CA ALA A 435 7.14 0.31 19.93
C ALA A 435 6.43 0.41 21.29
N ASP A 436 7.13 0.83 22.34
CA ASP A 436 6.54 0.98 23.68
C ASP A 436 5.55 2.14 23.82
N VAL A 437 5.59 3.11 22.89
CA VAL A 437 4.60 4.19 22.82
C VAL A 437 3.38 3.75 22.01
N LEU A 438 3.61 3.05 20.90
CA LEU A 438 2.54 2.56 20.02
C LEU A 438 1.69 1.49 20.70
N PHE A 439 2.34 0.60 21.46
CA PHE A 439 1.75 -0.53 22.16
C PHE A 439 1.89 -0.38 23.67
N ASP A 440 1.65 0.82 24.19
CA ASP A 440 1.69 1.10 25.64
C ASP A 440 0.60 0.29 26.36
N GLU A 441 0.95 -0.47 27.40
CA GLU A 441 -0.01 -1.28 28.18
C GLU A 441 -0.56 -0.52 29.41
N SER A 442 -0.13 0.73 29.64
CA SER A 442 -0.56 1.54 30.78
C SER A 442 -2.05 1.85 30.75
N THR A 443 -2.82 1.38 31.74
CA THR A 443 -4.27 1.61 31.82
C THR A 443 -4.65 3.04 32.22
N ALA A 444 -3.87 3.69 33.09
CA ALA A 444 -4.15 5.04 33.56
C ALA A 444 -3.50 6.15 32.70
N ASN A 445 -2.50 5.80 31.89
CA ASN A 445 -1.70 6.76 31.14
C ASN A 445 -1.37 6.30 29.71
N TYR A 446 -2.30 5.62 29.08
CA TYR A 446 -2.18 5.03 27.74
C TYR A 446 -1.77 6.04 26.67
N TRP A 447 -0.52 5.93 26.17
CA TRP A 447 0.05 6.82 25.16
C TRP A 447 -0.82 6.99 23.90
N PRO A 448 -1.32 5.93 23.25
CA PRO A 448 -2.13 6.06 22.04
C PRO A 448 -3.39 6.93 22.22
N LEU A 449 -4.08 6.84 23.36
CA LEU A 449 -5.21 7.73 23.67
C LEU A 449 -4.76 9.18 23.89
N ARG A 450 -3.62 9.40 24.55
CA ARG A 450 -3.05 10.74 24.74
C ARG A 450 -2.68 11.38 23.39
N ILE A 451 -2.04 10.62 22.50
CA ILE A 451 -1.69 11.05 21.14
C ILE A 451 -2.95 11.42 20.36
N GLU A 452 -3.99 10.58 20.40
CA GLU A 452 -5.27 10.87 19.74
C GLU A 452 -5.91 12.17 20.27
N ASN A 453 -5.90 12.40 21.58
CA ASN A 453 -6.42 13.66 22.16
C ASN A 453 -5.61 14.89 21.72
N VAL A 454 -4.29 14.77 21.62
CA VAL A 454 -3.42 15.84 21.09
C VAL A 454 -3.76 16.12 19.61
N ILE A 455 -3.99 15.08 18.82
CA ILE A 455 -4.40 15.19 17.42
C ILE A 455 -5.75 15.89 17.32
N GLN A 456 -6.74 15.50 18.13
CA GLN A 456 -8.06 16.14 18.16
C GLN A 456 -7.98 17.62 18.51
N THR A 457 -7.20 17.98 19.52
CA THR A 457 -6.93 19.38 19.91
C THR A 457 -6.30 20.16 18.76
N THR A 458 -5.31 19.55 18.10
CA THR A 458 -4.63 20.12 16.92
C THR A 458 -5.61 20.35 15.78
N GLN A 459 -6.51 19.40 15.51
CA GLN A 459 -7.51 19.50 14.46
C GLN A 459 -8.55 20.58 14.75
N LYS A 460 -9.04 20.70 15.99
CA LYS A 460 -9.94 21.80 16.39
C LYS A 460 -9.31 23.18 16.16
N ILE A 461 -8.03 23.34 16.50
CA ILE A 461 -7.30 24.59 16.24
C ILE A 461 -7.15 24.81 14.73
N GLY A 462 -6.87 23.76 13.95
CA GLY A 462 -6.83 23.82 12.50
C GLY A 462 -8.17 24.21 11.85
N ASP A 463 -9.30 23.73 12.39
CA ASP A 463 -10.65 24.12 11.97
C ASP A 463 -10.93 25.59 12.33
N GLY A 464 -10.50 26.02 13.52
CA GLY A 464 -10.52 27.43 13.91
C GLY A 464 -9.74 28.32 12.94
N TYR A 465 -8.54 27.88 12.53
CA TYR A 465 -7.74 28.61 11.55
C TYR A 465 -8.39 28.64 10.16
N TYR A 466 -9.02 27.54 9.73
CA TYR A 466 -9.84 27.52 8.52
C TYR A 466 -10.96 28.56 8.58
N HIS A 467 -11.71 28.62 9.68
CA HIS A 467 -12.80 29.58 9.86
C HIS A 467 -12.31 31.03 9.90
N PHE A 468 -11.15 31.28 10.52
CA PHE A 468 -10.48 32.57 10.48
C PHE A 468 -10.18 32.98 9.02
N ALA A 469 -9.48 32.13 8.27
CA ALA A 469 -9.13 32.40 6.88
C ALA A 469 -10.38 32.58 5.99
N ALA A 470 -11.38 31.72 6.13
CA ALA A 470 -12.64 31.82 5.38
C ALA A 470 -13.38 33.13 5.68
N THR A 471 -13.34 33.60 6.93
CA THR A 471 -13.91 34.90 7.32
C THR A 471 -13.19 36.05 6.62
N ILE A 472 -11.86 36.01 6.53
CA ILE A 472 -11.11 36.99 5.74
C ILE A 472 -11.50 36.92 4.26
N GLY A 473 -11.66 35.72 3.70
CA GLY A 473 -12.16 35.52 2.33
C GLY A 473 -13.53 36.16 2.09
N ARG A 474 -14.47 36.01 3.06
CA ARG A 474 -15.78 36.68 3.02
C ARG A 474 -15.65 38.19 3.06
N ILE A 475 -14.86 38.74 3.99
CA ILE A 475 -14.62 40.19 4.08
C ILE A 475 -14.11 40.73 2.75
N ARG A 476 -13.17 40.01 2.11
CA ARG A 476 -12.59 40.36 0.80
C ARG A 476 -13.50 40.14 -0.40
N ASN A 477 -14.69 39.56 -0.21
CA ASN A 477 -15.63 39.20 -1.27
C ASN A 477 -15.01 38.29 -2.35
N ILE A 478 -14.27 37.28 -1.90
CA ILE A 478 -13.75 36.19 -2.73
C ILE A 478 -14.38 34.87 -2.29
N ASP A 479 -14.07 33.77 -2.98
CA ASP A 479 -14.53 32.44 -2.56
C ASP A 479 -13.91 32.07 -1.20
N ALA A 480 -14.70 32.26 -0.15
CA ALA A 480 -14.31 32.03 1.24
C ALA A 480 -13.95 30.57 1.50
N LYS A 481 -14.65 29.62 0.85
CA LYS A 481 -14.41 28.19 1.02
C LYS A 481 -13.06 27.82 0.40
N GLN A 482 -12.83 28.22 -0.84
CA GLN A 482 -11.56 27.95 -1.53
C GLN A 482 -10.39 28.64 -0.82
N PHE A 483 -10.58 29.89 -0.38
CA PHE A 483 -9.57 30.64 0.36
C PHE A 483 -9.24 29.98 1.70
N GLY A 484 -10.25 29.60 2.47
CA GLY A 484 -10.09 28.86 3.72
C GLY A 484 -9.38 27.53 3.52
N GLN A 485 -9.79 26.74 2.53
CA GLN A 485 -9.17 25.44 2.22
C GLN A 485 -7.68 25.58 1.86
N ARG A 486 -7.34 26.56 1.02
CA ARG A 486 -5.95 26.83 0.64
C ARG A 486 -5.08 27.20 1.84
N HIS A 487 -5.55 28.10 2.71
CA HIS A 487 -4.79 28.51 3.89
C HIS A 487 -4.73 27.42 4.96
N SER A 488 -5.80 26.63 5.12
CA SER A 488 -5.78 25.46 6.00
C SER A 488 -4.76 24.42 5.53
N ALA A 489 -4.68 24.15 4.22
CA ALA A 489 -3.67 23.24 3.66
C ALA A 489 -2.23 23.73 3.93
N GLN A 490 -1.97 25.04 3.78
CA GLN A 490 -0.68 25.64 4.12
C GLN A 490 -0.36 25.52 5.62
N PHE A 491 -1.34 25.79 6.48
CA PHE A 491 -1.20 25.65 7.93
C PHE A 491 -0.84 24.22 8.34
N TYR A 492 -1.55 23.21 7.82
CA TYR A 492 -1.20 21.81 8.10
C TYR A 492 0.16 21.40 7.51
N ALA A 493 0.57 21.97 6.37
CA ALA A 493 1.91 21.73 5.84
C ALA A 493 3.01 22.22 6.80
N GLU A 494 2.79 23.35 7.50
CA GLU A 494 3.70 23.84 8.54
C GLU A 494 3.69 22.95 9.80
N LEU A 495 2.56 22.30 10.12
CA LEU A 495 2.45 21.39 11.27
C LEU A 495 3.07 20.01 11.04
N ASN A 496 3.10 19.54 9.79
CA ASN A 496 3.43 18.14 9.49
C ASN A 496 4.80 17.70 10.00
N GLN A 497 5.88 18.44 9.69
CA GLN A 497 7.23 18.06 10.11
C GLN A 497 7.41 18.17 11.65
N PRO A 498 6.99 19.26 12.31
CA PRO A 498 7.01 19.34 13.76
C PRO A 498 6.22 18.23 14.46
N PHE A 499 5.03 17.88 13.96
CA PHE A 499 4.23 16.82 14.57
C PHE A 499 4.90 15.46 14.43
N LYS A 500 5.42 15.13 13.23
CA LYS A 500 6.16 13.89 13.00
C LYS A 500 7.41 13.80 13.89
N ALA A 501 8.12 14.92 14.08
CA ALA A 501 9.28 14.97 14.97
C ALA A 501 8.89 14.77 16.44
N TRP A 502 7.81 15.41 16.90
CA TRP A 502 7.26 15.20 18.23
C TRP A 502 6.87 13.74 18.46
N LEU A 503 6.10 13.14 17.55
CA LEU A 503 5.67 11.74 17.63
C LEU A 503 6.85 10.77 17.69
N ALA A 504 7.87 10.99 16.86
CA ALA A 504 9.08 10.16 16.84
C ALA A 504 9.95 10.32 18.10
N SER A 505 9.80 11.42 18.83
CA SER A 505 10.56 11.70 20.05
C SER A 505 9.97 11.08 21.32
N LEU A 506 8.73 10.58 21.26
CA LEU A 506 8.05 10.00 22.41
C LEU A 506 8.71 8.69 22.83
N THR A 507 8.78 8.47 24.15
CA THR A 507 9.23 7.22 24.75
C THR A 507 8.28 6.70 25.83
N GLY A 508 8.35 5.39 26.14
CA GLY A 508 7.54 4.77 27.18
C GLY A 508 7.75 5.39 28.58
N ASN A 509 8.95 5.90 28.84
CA ASN A 509 9.38 6.47 30.13
C ASN A 509 9.18 7.98 30.26
N ASP A 510 8.64 8.63 29.23
CA ASP A 510 8.44 10.08 29.23
C ASP A 510 7.39 10.54 30.24
N ASP A 511 7.62 11.75 30.79
CA ASP A 511 6.53 12.55 31.37
C ASP A 511 5.61 13.01 30.23
N ARG A 512 4.47 12.32 30.12
CA ARG A 512 3.46 12.55 29.08
C ARG A 512 2.94 13.99 29.09
N GLU A 513 2.73 14.59 30.25
CA GLU A 513 2.20 15.96 30.32
C GLU A 513 3.25 16.97 29.86
N ALA A 514 4.53 16.74 30.21
CA ALA A 514 5.64 17.55 29.70
C ALA A 514 5.72 17.47 28.16
N LYS A 515 5.65 16.26 27.60
CA LYS A 515 5.65 16.05 26.13
C LYS A 515 4.44 16.66 25.43
N ILE A 516 3.25 16.56 26.00
CA ILE A 516 2.05 17.21 25.47
C ILE A 516 2.22 18.74 25.50
N SER A 517 2.80 19.29 26.57
CA SER A 517 3.09 20.72 26.69
C SER A 517 4.10 21.21 25.63
N GLU A 518 5.14 20.42 25.31
CA GLU A 518 6.07 20.70 24.21
C GLU A 518 5.34 20.87 22.86
N TRP A 519 4.41 19.95 22.56
CA TRP A 519 3.60 20.06 21.36
C TRP A 519 2.65 21.27 21.40
N ASN A 520 1.95 21.47 22.52
CA ASN A 520 1.02 22.59 22.69
C ASN A 520 1.72 23.95 22.49
N HIS A 521 2.95 24.09 22.99
CA HIS A 521 3.77 25.27 22.74
C HIS A 521 4.09 25.44 21.25
N THR A 522 4.49 24.36 20.59
CA THR A 522 4.80 24.36 19.14
C THR A 522 3.57 24.74 18.31
N LEU A 523 2.42 24.14 18.60
CA LEU A 523 1.14 24.43 17.95
C LEU A 523 0.74 25.89 18.14
N LEU A 524 0.84 26.42 19.37
CA LEU A 524 0.58 27.83 19.67
C LEU A 524 1.44 28.75 18.78
N GLN A 525 2.76 28.53 18.74
CA GLN A 525 3.67 29.37 17.96
C GLN A 525 3.35 29.36 16.47
N ILE A 526 3.08 28.17 15.90
CA ILE A 526 2.73 28.05 14.48
C ILE A 526 1.40 28.73 14.18
N THR A 527 0.37 28.53 15.01
CA THR A 527 -0.94 29.16 14.80
C THR A 527 -0.87 30.68 14.91
N LEU A 528 -0.17 31.23 15.91
CA LEU A 528 -0.02 32.67 16.06
C LEU A 528 0.75 33.29 14.90
N ARG A 529 1.86 32.67 14.47
CA ARG A 529 2.64 33.11 13.32
C ARG A 529 1.82 33.10 12.03
N ALA A 530 1.04 32.05 11.80
CA ALA A 530 0.18 31.94 10.62
C ALA A 530 -0.91 33.02 10.62
N ALA A 531 -1.53 33.28 11.78
CA ALA A 531 -2.49 34.36 11.95
C ALA A 531 -1.85 35.74 11.73
N ASP A 532 -0.68 35.99 12.32
CA ASP A 532 0.04 37.26 12.22
C ASP A 532 0.52 37.55 10.79
N THR A 533 0.90 36.51 10.03
CA THR A 533 1.22 36.63 8.60
C THR A 533 0.00 37.11 7.81
N MET A 534 -1.18 36.56 8.10
CA MET A 534 -2.42 36.99 7.46
C MET A 534 -2.84 38.41 7.89
N MET A 535 -2.66 38.74 9.17
CA MET A 535 -2.92 40.08 9.72
C MET A 535 -2.01 41.13 9.09
N ALA A 536 -0.72 40.84 8.91
CA ALA A 536 0.25 41.73 8.27
C ALA A 536 -0.10 42.02 6.80
N ALA A 537 -0.77 41.08 6.13
CA ALA A 537 -1.27 41.24 4.76
C ALA A 537 -2.70 41.84 4.68
N SER A 538 -3.17 42.50 5.76
CA SER A 538 -4.51 43.10 5.80
C SER A 538 -4.63 44.34 4.92
N SER A 539 -5.78 44.47 4.27
CA SER A 539 -6.19 45.63 3.48
C SER A 539 -7.10 46.57 4.31
N PRO A 540 -7.32 47.83 3.87
CA PRO A 540 -8.30 48.71 4.51
C PRO A 540 -9.73 48.12 4.56
N ARG A 541 -10.07 47.24 3.61
CA ARG A 541 -11.33 46.49 3.61
C ARG A 541 -11.38 45.46 4.74
N ASP A 542 -10.27 44.77 5.00
CA ASP A 542 -10.15 43.81 6.11
C ASP A 542 -10.31 44.51 7.47
N THR A 543 -9.79 45.73 7.61
CA THR A 543 -9.94 46.59 8.79
C THR A 543 -11.38 47.09 8.96
N ARG A 544 -12.00 47.59 7.88
CA ARG A 544 -13.40 48.07 7.92
C ARG A 544 -14.38 46.94 8.22
N GLY A 545 -14.11 45.77 7.65
CA GLY A 545 -14.98 44.61 7.77
C GLY A 545 -16.26 44.71 6.96
N ILE A 546 -17.17 43.80 7.27
CA ILE A 546 -18.53 43.70 6.72
C ILE A 546 -19.53 43.59 7.87
N VAL A 547 -20.82 43.78 7.56
CA VAL A 547 -21.91 43.51 8.49
C VAL A 547 -22.55 42.18 8.13
N GLU A 548 -22.67 41.28 9.09
CA GLU A 548 -23.32 39.99 8.94
C GLU A 548 -24.52 39.89 9.87
N LEU A 549 -25.59 39.21 9.42
CA LEU A 549 -26.73 38.90 10.27
C LEU A 549 -26.53 37.52 10.89
N ASP A 550 -26.75 37.40 12.20
CA ASP A 550 -26.81 36.09 12.84
C ASP A 550 -28.14 35.37 12.56
N ASN A 551 -28.29 34.14 13.09
CA ASN A 551 -29.51 33.34 12.92
C ASN A 551 -30.79 34.01 13.48
N ASN A 552 -30.65 35.05 14.30
CA ASN A 552 -31.74 35.83 14.89
C ASN A 552 -31.93 37.18 14.18
N ASN A 553 -31.33 37.38 13.00
CA ASN A 553 -31.34 38.64 12.24
C ASN A 553 -30.71 39.83 12.98
N VAL A 554 -29.80 39.59 13.92
CA VAL A 554 -29.05 40.66 14.58
C VAL A 554 -27.79 40.96 13.78
N ALA A 555 -27.56 42.23 13.47
CA ALA A 555 -26.39 42.69 12.72
C ALA A 555 -25.14 42.78 13.59
N HIS A 556 -24.08 42.10 13.16
CA HIS A 556 -22.76 42.10 13.80
C HIS A 556 -21.70 42.58 12.83
N GLN A 557 -20.82 43.48 13.28
CA GLN A 557 -19.66 43.89 12.49
C GLN A 557 -18.57 42.82 12.60
N VAL A 558 -18.12 42.32 11.45
CA VAL A 558 -17.05 41.32 11.35
C VAL A 558 -15.89 41.93 10.58
N ASN A 559 -14.73 42.04 11.23
CA ASN A 559 -13.48 42.51 10.62
C ASN A 559 -12.31 41.55 10.96
N VAL A 560 -11.14 41.86 10.41
CA VAL A 560 -9.95 41.03 10.60
C VAL A 560 -9.53 40.89 12.08
N PHE A 561 -9.73 41.92 12.90
CA PHE A 561 -9.39 41.89 14.32
C PHE A 561 -10.36 41.02 15.11
N THR A 562 -11.66 41.11 14.86
CA THR A 562 -12.67 40.26 15.52
C THR A 562 -12.45 38.79 15.14
N ALA A 563 -12.13 38.50 13.88
CA ALA A 563 -11.84 37.14 13.43
C ALA A 563 -10.56 36.58 14.09
N ASN A 564 -9.48 37.38 14.16
CA ASN A 564 -8.24 36.98 14.82
C ASN A 564 -8.44 36.77 16.33
N ASN A 565 -9.22 37.62 17.00
CA ASN A 565 -9.54 37.46 18.42
C ASN A 565 -10.34 36.17 18.69
N GLN A 566 -11.27 35.81 17.81
CA GLN A 566 -11.99 34.54 17.91
C GLN A 566 -11.04 33.34 17.81
N LEU A 567 -10.11 33.36 16.84
CA LEU A 567 -9.08 32.32 16.71
C LEU A 567 -8.20 32.25 17.96
N ARG A 568 -7.66 33.38 18.41
CA ARG A 568 -6.77 33.43 19.59
C ARG A 568 -7.46 32.96 20.86
N ARG A 569 -8.75 33.30 21.04
CA ARG A 569 -9.56 32.79 22.15
C ARG A 569 -9.72 31.28 22.08
N LEU A 570 -10.05 30.73 20.91
CA LEU A 570 -10.16 29.29 20.71
C LEU A 570 -8.86 28.58 21.07
N VAL A 571 -7.73 29.06 20.53
CA VAL A 571 -6.40 28.48 20.81
C VAL A 571 -6.09 28.53 22.31
N PHE A 572 -6.37 29.64 22.97
CA PHE A 572 -6.14 29.76 24.42
C PHE A 572 -7.01 28.79 25.23
N THR A 573 -8.29 28.65 24.89
CA THR A 573 -9.23 27.73 25.54
C THR A 573 -8.79 26.27 25.35
N GLU A 574 -8.51 25.85 24.10
CA GLU A 574 -8.17 24.46 23.79
C GLU A 574 -6.82 24.04 24.38
N LEU A 575 -5.81 24.93 24.42
CA LEU A 575 -4.48 24.58 24.95
C LEU A 575 -4.35 24.69 26.48
N ASN A 576 -5.24 25.43 27.16
CA ASN A 576 -5.16 25.64 28.62
C ASN A 576 -6.32 24.98 29.40
N GLY A 577 -7.25 24.29 28.72
CA GLY A 577 -8.34 23.56 29.36
C GLY A 577 -9.30 24.44 30.19
N LYS A 578 -9.50 25.71 29.81
CA LYS A 578 -10.36 26.68 30.51
C LYS A 578 -11.63 27.03 29.76
#